data_AF-A0A7R7A7L4-F1
#
_entry.id   AF-A0A7R7A7L4-F1
#
_cell.length_a   1.000
_cell.length_b   1.000
_cell.length_c   1.000
_cell.angle_alpha   90.00
_cell.angle_beta   90.00
_cell.angle_gamma   90.00
#
_symmetry.space_group_name_H-M   'P 1'
#
loop_
_entity.id
_entity.type
_entity.pdbx_description
1 polymer ?
#
loop_
_entity_poly.entity_id
_entity_poly.type
_entity_poly.pdbx_seq_one_letter_code
_entity_poly.pdbx_strand_id
1 'polypeptide(L)'
;MRRALSVIELIFVMIVIGILATIAINSFKTHNLQNDANFIYLKMMEAKYQGLAYDKSGLTKPDGIGCIDLGEQSLKKMAQKEHYQIKSALQNSIDTLCFDSFGRPHKDDNLTQESSLITQAQKILQLTYKNQKASFMLYPKSGYLYVIISHTN
;
A
#
# COMPACT_ATOMS: atom_id res chain seq x y z
N MET A 1 -36.61 11.71 -40.33
CA MET A 1 -37.57 10.63 -40.01
C MET A 1 -37.11 9.93 -38.73
N ARG A 2 -37.87 10.05 -37.63
CA ARG A 2 -37.57 9.32 -36.39
C ARG A 2 -38.08 7.89 -36.59
N ARG A 3 -37.19 6.91 -36.74
CA ARG A 3 -37.56 5.49 -36.73
C ARG A 3 -37.85 5.12 -35.27
N ALA A 4 -39.10 4.75 -34.99
CA ALA A 4 -39.47 4.19 -33.70
C ALA A 4 -38.88 2.77 -33.61
N LEU A 5 -38.18 2.48 -32.51
CA LEU A 5 -37.72 1.13 -32.19
C LEU A 5 -38.95 0.24 -31.97
N SER A 6 -38.88 -1.00 -32.46
CA SER A 6 -39.93 -1.98 -32.22
C SER A 6 -39.96 -2.36 -30.73
N VAL A 7 -41.15 -2.56 -30.15
CA VAL A 7 -41.31 -2.96 -28.75
C VAL A 7 -40.53 -4.26 -28.45
N ILE A 8 -40.50 -5.19 -29.41
CA ILE A 8 -39.76 -6.46 -29.27
C ILE A 8 -38.24 -6.25 -29.18
N GLU A 9 -37.73 -5.29 -29.95
CA GLU A 9 -36.31 -4.96 -30.01
C GLU A 9 -35.86 -4.32 -28.69
N LEU A 10 -36.73 -3.49 -28.10
CA LEU A 10 -36.51 -2.88 -26.79
C LEU A 10 -36.46 -3.92 -25.66
N ILE A 11 -37.32 -4.93 -25.70
CA ILE A 11 -37.29 -6.06 -24.74
C ILE A 11 -35.96 -6.82 -24.86
N PHE A 12 -35.53 -7.11 -26.08
CA PHE A 12 -34.29 -7.85 -26.32
C PHE A 12 -33.07 -7.07 -25.80
N VAL A 13 -33.01 -5.75 -26.03
CA VAL A 13 -31.95 -4.87 -25.51
C VAL A 13 -31.93 -4.87 -23.98
N MET A 14 -33.10 -4.82 -23.31
CA MET A 14 -33.15 -4.86 -21.85
C MET A 14 -32.60 -6.16 -21.27
N ILE A 15 -32.90 -7.30 -21.90
CA ILE A 15 -32.37 -8.61 -21.48
C ILE A 15 -30.85 -8.63 -21.59
N VAL A 16 -30.30 -8.18 -22.72
CA VAL A 16 -28.84 -8.14 -22.94
C VAL A 16 -28.16 -7.24 -21.91
N ILE A 17 -28.70 -6.05 -21.64
CA ILE A 17 -28.14 -5.13 -20.64
C ILE A 17 -28.19 -5.75 -19.24
N GLY A 18 -29.28 -6.46 -18.88
CA GLY A 18 -29.40 -7.14 -17.59
C GLY A 18 -28.33 -8.22 -17.37
N ILE A 19 -28.05 -9.02 -18.41
CA ILE A 19 -27.00 -10.05 -18.37
C ILE A 19 -25.62 -9.40 -18.24
N LEU A 20 -25.34 -8.35 -19.03
CA LEU A 20 -24.04 -7.65 -18.95
C LEU A 20 -23.83 -6.97 -17.59
N ALA A 21 -24.88 -6.36 -17.02
CA ALA A 21 -24.80 -5.69 -15.73
C ALA A 21 -24.48 -6.67 -14.59
N THR A 22 -25.10 -7.86 -14.59
CA THR A 22 -24.83 -8.88 -13.56
C THR A 22 -23.40 -9.41 -13.61
N ILE A 23 -22.85 -9.65 -14.82
CA ILE A 23 -21.45 -10.06 -14.99
C ILE A 23 -20.50 -8.95 -14.52
N ALA A 24 -20.78 -7.71 -14.90
CA ALA A 24 -19.98 -6.55 -14.52
C ALA A 24 -19.86 -6.40 -13.00
N ILE A 25 -20.97 -6.50 -12.25
CA ILE A 25 -20.97 -6.34 -10.78
C ILE A 25 -20.04 -7.36 -10.10
N ASN A 26 -20.00 -8.60 -10.59
CA ASN A 26 -19.12 -9.62 -10.03
C ASN A 26 -17.64 -9.41 -10.38
N SER A 27 -17.36 -8.89 -11.58
CA SER A 27 -15.99 -8.63 -12.02
C SER A 27 -15.36 -7.39 -11.37
N PHE A 28 -16.17 -6.40 -10.95
CA PHE A 28 -15.69 -5.15 -10.35
C PHE A 28 -15.62 -5.18 -8.80
N LYS A 29 -15.58 -6.36 -8.17
CA LYS A 29 -15.38 -6.45 -6.71
C LYS A 29 -14.04 -5.82 -6.32
N THR A 30 -14.09 -4.78 -5.50
CA THR A 30 -12.90 -4.03 -5.10
C THR A 30 -12.03 -4.86 -4.16
N HIS A 31 -10.78 -5.14 -4.56
CA HIS A 31 -9.78 -5.80 -3.72
C HIS A 31 -9.16 -4.80 -2.73
N ASN A 32 -9.94 -4.37 -1.73
CA ASN A 32 -9.53 -3.33 -0.78
C ASN A 32 -8.23 -3.69 -0.04
N LEU A 33 -8.05 -4.96 0.39
CA LEU A 33 -6.82 -5.39 1.06
C LEU A 33 -5.59 -5.25 0.16
N GLN A 34 -5.71 -5.65 -1.11
CA GLN A 34 -4.62 -5.55 -2.08
C GLN A 34 -4.29 -4.10 -2.40
N ASN A 35 -5.31 -3.27 -2.60
CA ASN A 35 -5.12 -1.85 -2.88
C ASN A 35 -4.46 -1.13 -1.69
N ASP A 36 -4.91 -1.42 -0.46
CA ASP A 36 -4.30 -0.87 0.76
C ASP A 36 -2.87 -1.36 0.93
N ALA A 37 -2.61 -2.65 0.66
CA ALA A 37 -1.28 -3.22 0.74
C ALA A 37 -0.32 -2.56 -0.26
N ASN A 38 -0.76 -2.38 -1.50
CA ASN A 38 0.00 -1.71 -2.54
C ASN A 38 0.25 -0.24 -2.21
N PHE A 39 -0.74 0.47 -1.66
CA PHE A 39 -0.59 1.86 -1.24
C PHE A 39 0.52 2.00 -0.19
N ILE A 40 0.46 1.19 0.87
CA ILE A 40 1.47 1.20 1.94
C ILE A 40 2.85 0.80 1.38
N TYR A 41 2.91 -0.23 0.53
CA TYR A 41 4.15 -0.65 -0.14
C TYR A 41 4.79 0.49 -0.93
N LEU A 42 4.00 1.20 -1.74
CA LEU A 42 4.49 2.34 -2.52
C LEU A 42 5.02 3.46 -1.62
N LYS A 43 4.35 3.76 -0.50
CA LYS A 43 4.82 4.76 0.45
C LYS A 43 6.09 4.33 1.19
N MET A 44 6.24 3.04 1.53
CA MET A 44 7.49 2.51 2.08
C MET A 44 8.63 2.58 1.05
N MET A 45 8.34 2.31 -0.23
CA MET A 45 9.30 2.47 -1.32
C MET A 45 9.69 3.93 -1.54
N GLU A 46 8.74 4.85 -1.49
CA GLU A 46 8.98 6.30 -1.55
C GLU A 46 9.95 6.72 -0.44
N ALA A 47 9.70 6.32 0.81
CA ALA A 47 10.60 6.56 1.93
C ALA A 47 11.99 5.96 1.70
N LYS A 48 12.08 4.72 1.20
CA LYS A 48 13.36 4.10 0.85
C LYS A 48 14.14 4.90 -0.19
N TYR A 49 13.49 5.36 -1.26
CA TYR A 49 14.15 6.16 -2.30
C TYR A 49 14.60 7.51 -1.78
N GLN A 50 13.84 8.14 -0.90
CA GLN A 50 14.26 9.36 -0.21
C GLN A 50 15.49 9.11 0.66
N GLY A 51 15.56 7.97 1.35
CA GLY A 51 16.74 7.56 2.11
C GLY A 51 17.96 7.34 1.21
N LEU A 52 17.81 6.64 0.08
CA LEU A 52 18.89 6.43 -0.90
C LEU A 52 19.40 7.72 -1.53
N ALA A 53 18.50 8.68 -1.80
CA ALA A 53 18.84 9.98 -2.35
C ALA A 53 19.47 10.93 -1.31
N TYR A 54 19.57 10.51 -0.04
CA TYR A 54 20.20 11.29 1.01
C TYR A 54 21.72 11.33 0.82
N ASP A 55 22.19 12.39 0.16
CA ASP A 55 23.60 12.76 0.12
C ASP A 55 23.94 13.64 1.34
N LYS A 56 24.89 13.19 2.15
CA LYS A 56 25.41 13.97 3.30
C LYS A 56 26.16 15.24 2.86
N SER A 57 26.41 15.41 1.55
CA SER A 57 27.32 16.43 0.99
C SER A 57 26.67 17.78 0.64
N GLY A 58 25.37 17.95 0.93
CA GLY A 58 24.73 19.27 0.93
C GLY A 58 23.66 19.43 -0.15
N LEU A 59 22.41 19.48 0.31
CA LEU A 59 21.38 20.46 -0.04
C LEU A 59 20.10 20.10 0.73
N THR A 60 19.82 20.89 1.78
CA THR A 60 18.48 21.15 2.34
C THR A 60 17.57 19.97 2.68
N LYS A 61 17.82 19.31 3.81
CA LYS A 61 16.79 18.99 4.82
C LYS A 61 17.49 18.59 6.14
N PRO A 62 17.22 19.27 7.27
CA PRO A 62 17.85 18.92 8.55
C PRO A 62 17.37 17.57 9.11
N ASP A 63 16.21 17.09 8.66
CA ASP A 63 15.48 15.97 9.29
C ASP A 63 15.31 14.73 8.36
N GLY A 64 16.16 14.62 7.33
CA GLY A 64 15.89 13.83 6.12
C GLY A 64 16.42 12.40 6.08
N ILE A 65 16.12 11.57 7.07
CA ILE A 65 16.17 10.11 6.84
C ILE A 65 14.89 9.74 6.09
N GLY A 66 14.96 8.86 5.09
CA GLY A 66 13.79 8.43 4.34
C GLY A 66 12.81 7.67 5.23
N CYS A 67 11.92 8.38 5.93
CA CYS A 67 11.07 7.84 6.97
C CYS A 67 9.59 7.85 6.57
N ILE A 68 8.88 6.81 7.02
CA ILE A 68 7.43 6.68 6.91
C ILE A 68 6.84 6.36 8.28
N ASP A 69 5.82 7.13 8.65
CA ASP A 69 4.98 6.85 9.81
C ASP A 69 3.88 5.86 9.40
N LEU A 70 3.97 4.66 9.95
CA LEU A 70 3.08 3.51 9.79
C LEU A 70 1.93 3.52 10.80
N GLY A 71 1.81 4.56 11.62
CA GLY A 71 0.67 4.79 12.49
C GLY A 71 -0.62 4.97 11.70
N GLU A 72 -1.73 4.42 12.21
CA GLU A 72 -3.01 4.38 11.49
C GLU A 72 -3.50 5.78 11.08
N GLN A 73 -3.33 6.78 11.95
CA GLN A 73 -3.72 8.16 11.67
C GLN A 73 -2.87 8.79 10.57
N SER A 74 -1.56 8.54 10.59
CA SER A 74 -0.62 9.07 9.62
C SER A 74 -0.83 8.44 8.24
N LEU A 75 -1.04 7.12 8.19
CA LEU A 75 -1.43 6.41 6.97
C LEU A 75 -2.74 6.93 6.38
N LYS A 76 -3.77 7.17 7.21
CA LYS A 76 -5.05 7.74 6.76
C LYS A 76 -4.89 9.16 6.22
N LYS A 77 -4.09 10.01 6.86
CA LYS A 77 -3.80 11.37 6.37
C LYS A 77 -3.04 11.34 5.05
N MET A 78 -2.04 10.48 4.91
CA MET A 78 -1.31 10.28 3.66
C MET A 78 -2.24 9.79 2.54
N ALA A 79 -3.12 8.83 2.83
CA ALA A 79 -4.10 8.34 1.88
C ALA A 79 -5.07 9.44 1.43
N GLN A 80 -5.60 10.23 2.36
CA GLN A 80 -6.51 11.33 2.06
C GLN A 80 -5.88 12.37 1.11
N LYS A 81 -4.59 12.67 1.29
CA LYS A 81 -3.84 13.57 0.40
C LYS A 81 -3.81 13.07 -1.05
N GLU A 82 -3.78 11.76 -1.24
CA GLU A 82 -3.77 11.09 -2.55
C GLU A 82 -5.19 10.70 -3.02
N HIS A 83 -6.24 11.26 -2.41
CA HIS A 83 -7.64 10.92 -2.66
C HIS A 83 -7.96 9.42 -2.49
N TYR A 84 -7.21 8.73 -1.63
CA TYR A 84 -7.37 7.33 -1.29
C TYR A 84 -7.94 7.15 0.13
N GLN A 85 -8.64 6.03 0.38
CA GLN A 85 -9.15 5.69 1.71
C GLN A 85 -8.72 4.28 2.09
N ILE A 86 -7.87 4.19 3.11
CA ILE A 86 -7.44 2.91 3.69
C ILE A 86 -8.59 2.33 4.51
N LYS A 87 -8.94 1.07 4.23
CA LYS A 87 -10.03 0.35 4.91
C LYS A 87 -9.53 -0.78 5.81
N SER A 88 -8.30 -1.20 5.63
CA SER A 88 -7.62 -2.25 6.40
C SER A 88 -6.90 -1.68 7.62
N ALA A 89 -6.70 -2.54 8.62
CA ALA A 89 -5.97 -2.21 9.83
C ALA A 89 -4.56 -2.80 9.76
N LEU A 90 -3.55 -1.94 9.89
CA LEU A 90 -2.15 -2.34 9.97
C LEU A 90 -1.81 -2.67 11.43
N GLN A 91 -1.47 -3.93 11.69
CA GLN A 91 -0.88 -4.36 12.95
C GLN A 91 0.63 -4.28 12.82
N ASN A 92 1.22 -3.34 13.55
CA ASN A 92 2.66 -3.13 13.59
C ASN A 92 3.13 -2.91 15.04
N SER A 93 4.39 -3.24 15.29
CA SER A 93 5.13 -2.97 16.53
C SER A 93 6.09 -1.78 16.38
N ILE A 94 6.04 -1.09 15.24
CA ILE A 94 6.92 0.02 14.89
C ILE A 94 6.04 1.13 14.32
N ASP A 95 6.05 2.30 14.96
CA ASP A 95 5.27 3.43 14.46
C ASP A 95 5.99 4.11 13.29
N THR A 96 7.30 4.28 13.36
CA THR A 96 8.09 4.92 12.28
C THR A 96 9.14 3.97 11.72
N LEU A 97 9.13 3.79 10.40
CA LEU A 97 10.14 3.05 9.66
C LEU A 97 10.99 4.01 8.84
N CYS A 98 12.31 3.96 9.03
CA CYS A 98 13.26 4.83 8.36
C CYS A 98 14.24 4.03 7.50
N PHE A 99 14.83 4.67 6.49
CA PHE A 99 15.82 4.08 5.60
C PHE A 99 17.08 4.94 5.53
N ASP A 100 18.23 4.30 5.65
CA ASP A 100 19.53 4.97 5.52
C ASP A 100 19.93 5.22 4.04
N SER A 101 21.09 5.82 3.84
CA SER A 101 21.66 6.10 2.51
C SER A 101 21.99 4.85 1.68
N PHE A 102 21.97 3.67 2.29
CA PHE A 102 22.12 2.38 1.61
C PHE A 102 20.77 1.68 1.40
N GLY A 103 19.66 2.33 1.78
CA GLY A 103 18.31 1.81 1.67
C GLY A 103 17.99 0.74 2.72
N ARG A 104 18.77 0.62 3.79
CA ARG A 104 18.58 -0.36 4.87
C ARG A 104 17.62 0.21 5.93
N PRO A 105 16.64 -0.57 6.38
CA PRO A 105 15.65 -0.09 7.32
C PRO A 105 16.18 0.00 8.75
N HIS A 106 15.69 0.99 9.47
CA HIS A 106 15.95 1.18 10.88
C HIS A 106 14.74 1.80 11.59
N LYS A 107 14.74 1.67 12.92
CA LYS A 107 13.82 2.44 13.76
C LYS A 107 14.33 3.87 13.80
N ASP A 108 13.46 4.87 13.89
CA ASP A 108 13.81 6.29 13.99
C ASP A 108 14.57 6.59 15.31
N ASP A 109 15.84 6.19 15.37
CA ASP A 109 16.74 6.29 16.53
C ASP A 109 17.90 7.25 16.27
N ASN A 110 17.92 7.95 15.13
CA ASN A 110 19.05 8.77 14.64
C ASN A 110 20.39 8.00 14.54
N LEU A 111 20.40 6.67 14.76
CA LEU A 111 21.58 5.83 14.74
C LEU A 111 21.66 5.13 13.38
N THR A 112 22.18 5.86 12.41
CA THR A 112 22.39 5.38 11.03
C THR A 112 23.39 4.22 10.86
N GLN A 113 23.95 3.67 11.94
CA GLN A 113 25.13 2.80 11.84
C GLN A 113 24.85 1.31 12.08
N GLU A 114 23.97 0.93 13.00
CA GLU A 114 23.48 -0.45 13.14
C GLU A 114 22.12 -0.45 13.84
N SER A 115 21.04 -0.52 13.06
CA SER A 115 19.68 -0.44 13.59
C SER A 115 19.28 -1.67 14.39
N SER A 116 18.35 -1.48 15.32
CA SER A 116 17.66 -2.55 16.06
C SER A 116 16.99 -3.61 15.17
N LEU A 117 16.84 -3.34 13.87
CA LEU A 117 16.27 -4.27 12.90
C LEU A 117 17.34 -5.05 12.14
N ILE A 118 18.57 -4.54 11.96
CA ILE A 118 19.66 -5.22 11.22
C ILE A 118 20.04 -6.57 11.84
N THR A 119 19.87 -6.70 13.16
CA THR A 119 20.10 -7.94 13.91
C THR A 119 18.98 -8.98 13.73
N GLN A 120 17.82 -8.60 13.17
CA GLN A 120 16.71 -9.50 12.92
C GLN A 120 16.83 -10.15 11.53
N ALA A 121 16.43 -11.42 11.41
CA ALA A 121 16.45 -12.12 10.13
C ALA A 121 15.48 -11.50 9.11
N GLN A 122 14.28 -11.11 9.56
CA GLN A 122 13.25 -10.43 8.76
C GLN A 122 12.23 -9.75 9.67
N LYS A 123 11.67 -8.62 9.24
CA LYS A 123 10.53 -7.97 9.91
C LYS A 123 9.26 -8.19 9.11
N ILE A 124 8.19 -8.59 9.80
CA ILE A 124 6.87 -8.83 9.20
C ILE A 124 5.89 -7.77 9.72
N LEU A 125 5.24 -7.05 8.82
CA LEU A 125 4.11 -6.16 9.12
C LEU A 125 2.83 -6.80 8.61
N GLN A 126 1.76 -6.81 9.39
CA GLN A 126 0.53 -7.50 9.01
C GLN A 126 -0.61 -6.52 8.78
N LEU A 127 -1.24 -6.60 7.62
CA LEU A 127 -2.43 -5.84 7.26
C LEU A 127 -3.64 -6.77 7.31
N THR A 128 -4.74 -6.32 7.90
CA THR A 128 -5.94 -7.13 8.10
C THR A 128 -7.18 -6.43 7.57
N TYR A 129 -8.01 -7.16 6.81
CA TYR A 129 -9.30 -6.67 6.31
C TYR A 129 -10.28 -7.81 6.08
N LYS A 130 -11.45 -7.78 6.73
CA LYS A 130 -12.54 -8.77 6.56
C LYS A 130 -12.03 -10.22 6.51
N ASN A 131 -11.31 -10.64 7.55
CA ASN A 131 -10.67 -11.96 7.73
C ASN A 131 -9.53 -12.30 6.75
N GLN A 132 -9.24 -11.47 5.76
CA GLN A 132 -8.07 -11.60 4.90
C GLN A 132 -6.86 -10.91 5.51
N LYS A 133 -5.66 -11.42 5.18
CA LYS A 133 -4.39 -10.86 5.67
C LYS A 133 -3.43 -10.59 4.52
N ALA A 134 -2.65 -9.53 4.64
CA ALA A 134 -1.47 -9.30 3.83
C ALA A 134 -0.27 -9.09 4.76
N SER A 135 0.91 -9.50 4.33
CA SER A 135 2.14 -9.40 5.09
C SER A 135 3.19 -8.67 4.26
N PHE A 136 3.79 -7.65 4.85
CA PHE A 136 4.99 -7.01 4.31
C PHE A 136 6.19 -7.67 4.95
N MET A 137 7.08 -8.20 4.11
CA MET A 137 8.34 -8.77 4.56
C MET A 137 9.46 -7.82 4.18
N LEU A 138 10.18 -7.37 5.21
CA LEU A 138 11.25 -6.40 5.11
C LEU A 138 12.56 -7.06 5.56
N TYR A 139 13.53 -7.10 4.66
CA TYR A 139 14.87 -7.61 4.93
C TYR A 139 15.78 -6.50 5.47
N PRO A 140 16.27 -6.62 6.71
CA PRO A 140 16.99 -5.52 7.33
C PRO A 140 18.35 -5.18 6.71
N LYS A 141 19.05 -6.18 6.15
CA LYS A 141 20.38 -5.97 5.57
C LYS A 141 20.37 -5.38 4.16
N SER A 142 19.38 -5.73 3.34
CA SER A 142 19.26 -5.27 1.96
C SER A 142 18.21 -4.17 1.78
N GLY A 143 17.34 -3.99 2.77
CA GLY A 143 16.13 -3.19 2.64
C GLY A 143 15.19 -3.65 1.54
N TYR A 144 15.28 -4.92 1.14
CA TYR A 144 14.35 -5.50 0.19
C TYR A 144 12.97 -5.64 0.86
N LEU A 145 11.95 -5.15 0.17
CA LEU A 145 10.56 -5.14 0.64
C LEU A 145 9.73 -5.90 -0.39
N TYR A 146 8.87 -6.80 0.08
CA TYR A 146 7.87 -7.43 -0.77
C TYR A 146 6.58 -7.67 0.01
N VAL A 147 5.48 -7.71 -0.73
CA VAL A 147 4.13 -7.92 -0.20
C VAL A 147 3.69 -9.34 -0.53
N ILE A 148 3.22 -10.05 0.49
CA ILE A 148 2.53 -11.33 0.36
C ILE A 148 1.07 -11.11 0.72
N ILE A 149 0.15 -11.40 -0.19
CA ILE A 149 -1.30 -11.36 0.08
C ILE A 149 -1.77 -12.80 0.22
N SER A 150 -2.29 -13.15 1.40
CA SER A 150 -2.89 -14.47 1.60
C SER A 150 -4.38 -14.42 1.28
N HIS A 151 -4.77 -15.12 0.23
CA HIS A 151 -6.17 -15.40 -0.07
C HIS A 151 -6.59 -16.62 0.74
N THR A 152 -7.31 -16.42 1.85
CA THR A 152 -8.09 -17.49 2.44
C THR A 152 -9.31 -17.70 1.54
N ASN A 153 -9.34 -18.82 0.82
CA ASN A 153 -10.52 -19.32 0.11
C ASN A 153 -11.62 -19.68 1.10
#